data_AF-A0AAW1YUU3-F1
#
_entry.id   AF-A0AAW1YUU3-F1
#
_cell.length_a   1.000
_cell.length_b   1.000
_cell.length_c   1.000
_cell.angle_alpha   90.00
_cell.angle_beta   90.00
_cell.angle_gamma   90.00
#
_symmetry.space_group_name_H-M   'P 1'
#
loop_
_entity.id
_entity.type
_entity.pdbx_description
1 polymer ?
#
loop_
_entity_poly.entity_id
_entity_poly.type
_entity_poly.pdbx_seq_one_letter_code
_entity_poly.pdbx_strand_id
1 'polypeptide(L)' 'MANPLRAELLFLGREYPKGADYFRDRLRAAFAKNKDVRDPEKIKELISRGEFVVKELEALYYLRKYRALKKRYYETE' A
#
# COMPACT_ATOMS: atom_id res chain seq x y z
N MET A 1 17.69 7.45 9.62
CA MET A 1 16.46 8.04 9.08
C MET A 1 15.47 6.91 8.79
N ALA A 2 14.46 6.71 9.63
CA ALA A 2 13.38 5.78 9.32
C ALA A 2 12.58 6.38 8.16
N ASN A 3 12.61 5.75 6.99
CA ASN A 3 11.88 6.22 5.82
C ASN A 3 10.37 6.22 6.13
N PRO A 4 9.67 7.38 6.11
CA PRO A 4 8.23 7.48 6.44
C PRO A 4 7.37 6.55 5.56
N LEU A 5 7.83 6.25 4.34
CA LEU A 5 7.14 5.40 3.38
C LEU A 5 6.83 3.99 3.90
N ARG A 6 7.74 3.39 4.70
CA ARG A 6 7.49 2.05 5.26
C ARG A 6 6.36 2.08 6.29
N ALA A 7 6.31 3.12 7.12
CA ALA A 7 5.28 3.27 8.14
C ALA A 7 3.92 3.58 7.50
N GLU A 8 3.92 4.44 6.48
CA GLU A 8 2.74 4.81 5.70
C GLU A 8 2.13 3.59 4.98
N LEU A 9 2.94 2.82 4.25
CA LEU A 9 2.50 1.59 3.60
C LEU A 9 1.94 0.59 4.60
N LEU A 10 2.56 0.46 5.78
CA LEU A 10 2.07 -0.42 6.84
C LEU A 10 0.71 0.04 7.39
N PHE A 11 0.49 1.35 7.50
CA PHE A 11 -0.78 1.91 7.94
C PHE A 11 -1.89 1.68 6.90
N LEU A 12 -1.63 2.01 5.63
CA LEU A 12 -2.59 1.84 4.53
C LEU A 12 -2.89 0.35 4.26
N GLY A 13 -1.90 -0.52 4.42
CA GLY A 13 -2.03 -1.95 4.19
C GLY A 13 -2.84 -2.72 5.25
N ARG A 14 -3.29 -2.08 6.34
CA ARG A 14 -4.08 -2.76 7.40
C ARG A 14 -5.41 -3.29 6.89
N GLU A 15 -6.02 -2.59 5.96
CA GLU A 15 -7.31 -2.97 5.37
C GLU A 15 -7.16 -3.70 4.03
N TYR A 16 -5.97 -4.22 3.75
CA TYR A 16 -5.71 -4.93 2.50
C TYR A 16 -6.64 -6.17 2.38
N PRO A 17 -7.22 -6.47 1.20
CA PRO A 17 -8.23 -7.52 1.06
C PRO A 17 -7.81 -8.92 1.52
N LYS A 18 -6.50 -9.22 1.47
CA LYS A 18 -5.93 -10.50 1.93
C LYS A 18 -5.50 -10.50 3.40
N GLY A 19 -5.79 -9.42 4.14
CA GLY A 19 -5.42 -9.24 5.53
C GLY A 19 -4.11 -8.47 5.75
N ALA A 20 -3.99 -7.87 6.94
CA ALA A 20 -2.86 -7.04 7.33
C ALA A 20 -1.54 -7.83 7.41
N ASP A 21 -1.56 -9.06 7.92
CA ASP A 21 -0.35 -9.89 8.03
C ASP A 21 0.21 -10.26 6.65
N TYR A 22 -0.65 -10.63 5.71
CA TYR A 22 -0.26 -10.90 4.32
C TYR A 22 0.46 -9.71 3.70
N PHE A 23 -0.09 -8.50 3.89
CA PHE A 23 0.52 -7.28 3.36
C PHE A 23 1.84 -6.97 4.06
N ARG A 24 1.87 -7.04 5.41
CA ARG A 24 3.06 -6.77 6.22
C ARG A 24 4.23 -7.66 5.83
N ASP A 25 3.99 -8.94 5.63
CA ASP A 25 5.06 -9.90 5.32
C ASP A 25 5.66 -9.64 3.93
N ARG A 26 4.81 -9.30 2.96
CA ARG A 26 5.24 -8.88 1.61
C ARG A 26 6.00 -7.57 1.64
N LEU A 27 5.52 -6.58 2.40
CA LEU A 27 6.20 -5.30 2.58
C LEU A 27 7.58 -5.52 3.20
N ARG A 28 7.67 -6.32 4.28
CA ARG A 28 8.94 -6.66 4.92
C ARG A 28 9.90 -7.33 3.95
N ALA A 29 9.43 -8.30 3.16
CA ALA A 29 10.26 -8.99 2.17
C ALA A 29 10.78 -8.02 1.09
N ALA A 30 9.95 -7.10 0.61
CA ALA A 30 10.34 -6.11 -0.40
C ALA A 30 11.43 -5.14 0.12
N PHE A 31 11.29 -4.62 1.33
CA PHE A 31 12.32 -3.78 1.95
C PHE A 31 13.59 -4.56 2.28
N ALA A 32 13.46 -5.80 2.76
CA ALA A 32 14.61 -6.65 3.06
C ALA A 32 15.42 -7.00 1.80
N LYS A 33 14.76 -7.27 0.68
CA LYS A 33 15.41 -7.57 -0.61
C LYS A 33 16.26 -6.40 -1.13
N ASN A 34 15.85 -5.16 -0.84
CA ASN A 34 16.50 -3.96 -1.35
C ASN A 34 17.41 -3.25 -0.32
N LYS A 35 17.64 -3.85 0.85
CA LYS A 35 18.37 -3.20 1.98
C LYS A 35 19.81 -2.81 1.64
N ASP A 36 20.45 -3.55 0.73
CA ASP A 36 21.86 -3.39 0.37
C ASP A 36 22.06 -2.54 -0.90
N VAL A 37 20.98 -2.00 -1.47
CA VAL A 37 21.04 -1.11 -2.64
C VAL A 37 21.65 0.24 -2.21
N ARG A 38 22.79 0.59 -2.81
CA ARG A 38 23.53 1.84 -2.52
C ARG A 38 23.52 2.85 -3.66
N ASP A 39 23.10 2.41 -4.84
CA ASP A 39 23.03 3.24 -6.04
C ASP A 39 21.90 4.28 -5.89
N PRO A 40 22.20 5.60 -5.89
CA PRO A 40 21.22 6.65 -5.67
C PRO A 40 20.04 6.62 -6.66
N GLU A 41 20.29 6.29 -7.94
CA GLU A 41 19.25 6.27 -8.95
C GLU A 41 18.28 5.11 -8.73
N LYS A 42 18.81 3.93 -8.36
CA LYS A 42 17.98 2.77 -7.98
C LYS A 42 17.18 3.03 -6.72
N ILE A 43 17.74 3.76 -5.74
CA ILE A 43 17.00 4.13 -4.53
C ILE A 43 15.82 5.03 -4.89
N LYS A 44 16.01 6.03 -5.75
CA LYS A 44 14.92 6.90 -6.24
C LYS A 44 13.82 6.10 -6.95
N GLU A 45 14.20 5.18 -7.83
CA GLU A 45 13.25 4.30 -8.53
C GLU A 45 12.42 3.45 -7.56
N LEU A 46 13.08 2.86 -6.55
CA LEU A 46 12.41 2.05 -5.52
C LEU A 46 11.46 2.88 -4.66
N ILE A 47 11.83 4.12 -4.32
CA ILE A 47 10.97 5.05 -3.59
C ILE A 47 9.74 5.40 -4.45
N SER A 48 9.95 5.78 -5.72
CA SER A 48 8.86 6.11 -6.65
C SER A 48 7.89 4.95 -6.83
N ARG A 49 8.41 3.72 -6.89
CA ARG A 49 7.57 2.51 -6.90
C ARG A 49 6.75 2.36 -5.62
N GLY A 50 7.32 2.65 -4.46
CA GLY A 50 6.59 2.61 -3.20
C GLY A 50 5.49 3.68 -3.12
N GLU A 51 5.74 4.89 -3.61
CA GLU A 51 4.75 5.97 -3.73
C GLU A 51 3.61 5.60 -4.70
N PHE A 52 3.92 4.88 -5.77
CA PHE A 52 2.89 4.35 -6.66
C PHE A 52 1.96 3.36 -5.93
N VAL A 53 2.54 2.46 -5.12
CA VAL A 53 1.76 1.50 -4.31
C VAL A 53 0.88 2.22 -3.28
N VAL A 54 1.33 3.33 -2.70
CA VAL A 54 0.50 4.17 -1.81
C VAL A 54 -0.77 4.61 -2.54
N LYS A 55 -0.64 5.16 -3.75
CA LYS A 55 -1.79 5.61 -4.56
C LYS A 55 -2.75 4.46 -4.92
N GLU A 56 -2.22 3.26 -5.20
CA GLU A 56 -3.05 2.09 -5.45
C GLU A 56 -3.87 1.67 -4.22
N LEU A 57 -3.27 1.72 -3.02
CA LEU A 57 -3.96 1.41 -1.77
C LEU A 57 -5.06 2.43 -1.47
N GLU A 58 -4.80 3.72 -1.70
CA GLU A 58 -5.81 4.78 -1.58
C GLU A 58 -6.98 4.55 -2.55
N ALA A 59 -6.68 4.25 -3.81
CA ALA A 59 -7.70 3.97 -4.82
C ALA A 59 -8.57 2.76 -4.42
N LEU A 60 -7.95 1.70 -3.88
CA LEU A 60 -8.65 0.52 -3.39
C LEU A 60 -9.56 0.87 -2.20
N TYR A 61 -9.09 1.73 -1.29
CA TYR A 61 -9.88 2.23 -0.17
C TYR A 61 -11.11 3.03 -0.65
N TYR A 62 -10.93 3.95 -1.59
CA TYR A 62 -12.03 4.72 -2.20
C TYR A 62 -13.04 3.81 -2.91
N LEU A 63 -12.55 2.81 -3.67
CA LEU A 63 -13.40 1.86 -4.37
C LEU A 63 -14.26 1.04 -3.40
N ARG A 64 -13.67 0.60 -2.27
CA ARG A 64 -14.41 -0.13 -1.22
C ARG A 64 -15.50 0.75 -0.62
N LYS A 65 -15.20 2.02 -0.31
CA LYS A 65 -16.20 2.99 0.18
C LYS A 65 -17.33 3.19 -0.83
N TYR A 66 -16.98 3.39 -2.09
CA TYR A 66 -17.96 3.55 -3.17
C TYR A 66 -18.87 2.32 -3.29
N ARG A 67 -18.31 1.10 -3.27
CA ARG A 67 -19.11 -0.14 -3.30
C ARG A 67 -20.07 -0.24 -2.11
N ALA A 68 -19.61 0.09 -0.91
CA ALA A 68 -20.45 0.09 0.29
C ALA A 68 -21.58 1.14 0.21
N LEU A 69 -21.28 2.34 -0.30
CA LEU A 69 -22.26 3.39 -0.54
C LEU A 69 -23.29 2.93 -1.57
N LYS A 70 -22.83 2.44 -2.72
CA LYS A 70 -23.70 1.97 -3.80
C LYS A 70 -24.68 0.90 -3.30
N LYS A 71 -24.18 -0.06 -2.51
CA LYS A 71 -24.99 -1.11 -1.90
C LYS A 71 -26.13 -0.55 -1.02
N ARG A 72 -25.84 0.46 -0.20
CA ARG A 72 -26.81 1.02 0.75
C ARG A 72 -27.90 1.86 0.09
N TYR A 73 -27.57 2.56 -1.00
CA TYR A 73 -28.48 3.53 -1.61
C TYR A 73 -29.20 3.01 -2.86
N TYR A 74 -28.69 1.98 -3.54
CA TYR A 74 -29.24 1.53 -4.83
C TYR A 74 -29.63 0.04 -4.89
N GLU A 75 -29.40 -0.74 -3.82
CA GLU A 75 -29.72 -2.18 -3.81
C GLU A 75 -31.11 -2.47 -3.20
N THR A 76 -31.87 -1.43 -2.87
CA THR A 76 -33.24 -1.47 -2.33
C THR A 76 -34.34 -1.27 -3.38
N GLU A 77 -33.99 -1.23 -4.67
CA GLU A 77 -34.93 -1.35 -5.80
C GLU A 77 -34.80 -2.74 -6.45
#